data_AF-A0A7K1ZBD6-F1
#
_entry.id   AF-A0A7K1ZBD6-F1
#
_cell.length_a   1.000
_cell.length_b   1.000
_cell.length_c   1.000
_cell.angle_alpha   90.00
_cell.angle_beta   90.00
_cell.angle_gamma   90.00
#
_symmetry.space_group_name_H-M   'P 1'
#
loop_
_entity.id
_entity.type
_entity.pdbx_description
1 polymer ?
#
loop_
_entity_poly.entity_id
_entity_poly.type
_entity_poly.pdbx_seq_one_letter_code
_entity_poly.pdbx_strand_id
1 'polypeptide(L)' 'MAIIEPVVHVDLERIEALELLGMVLAHLNHAEAEGDLSPRVATLMAIRDEIVTGLRETP' A
#
# COMPACT_ATOMS: atom_id res chain seq x y z
N MET A 1 -17.70 29.93 -6.89
CA MET A 1 -17.58 28.76 -5.99
C MET A 1 -16.75 27.73 -6.73
N ALA A 2 -15.46 27.59 -6.40
CA ALA A 2 -14.62 26.56 -7.01
C ALA A 2 -14.77 25.29 -6.17
N ILE A 3 -15.22 24.21 -6.77
CA ILE A 3 -15.29 22.89 -6.12
C ILE A 3 -13.85 22.35 -6.12
N ILE A 4 -13.13 22.53 -5.00
CA ILE A 4 -11.76 22.01 -4.78
C ILE A 4 -11.87 20.75 -3.90
N GLU A 5 -12.85 19.89 -4.18
CA GLU A 5 -13.16 18.75 -3.32
C GLU A 5 -12.81 17.38 -3.93
N PRO A 6 -12.77 17.13 -5.26
CA PRO A 6 -12.41 15.80 -5.77
C PRO A 6 -10.90 15.54 -5.83
N VAL A 7 -10.11 16.53 -6.28
CA VAL A 7 -8.67 16.33 -6.58
C VAL A 7 -7.86 16.11 -5.30
N VAL A 8 -8.12 16.90 -4.26
CA VAL A 8 -7.38 16.81 -2.99
C VAL A 8 -7.64 15.49 -2.25
N HIS A 9 -8.85 14.93 -2.36
CA HIS A 9 -9.18 13.64 -1.73
C HIS A 9 -8.46 12.48 -2.42
N VAL A 10 -8.42 12.47 -3.77
CA VAL A 10 -7.70 11.44 -4.54
C VAL A 10 -6.19 11.51 -4.26
N ASP A 11 -5.63 12.70 -4.15
CA ASP A 11 -4.21 12.87 -3.81
C ASP A 11 -3.90 12.36 -2.40
N LEU A 12 -4.78 12.61 -1.42
CA LEU A 12 -4.61 12.12 -0.05
C LEU A 12 -4.71 10.60 0.04
N GLU A 13 -5.73 10.00 -0.59
CA GLU A 13 -5.90 8.53 -0.63
C GLU A 13 -4.68 7.86 -1.29
N ARG A 14 -4.12 8.45 -2.34
CA ARG A 14 -2.90 7.96 -2.99
C ARG A 14 -1.69 8.04 -2.06
N ILE A 15 -1.54 9.12 -1.29
CA ILE A 15 -0.45 9.27 -0.31
C ILE A 15 -0.58 8.22 0.78
N GLU A 16 -1.77 8.06 1.37
CA GLU A 16 -2.02 7.06 2.43
C GLU A 16 -1.76 5.63 1.94
N ALA A 17 -2.18 5.31 0.70
CA ALA A 17 -1.89 4.02 0.09
C ALA A 17 -0.38 3.78 -0.12
N LEU A 18 0.38 4.82 -0.52
CA LEU A 18 1.84 4.73 -0.64
C LEU A 18 2.54 4.57 0.71
N GLU A 19 2.07 5.25 1.76
CA GLU A 19 2.59 5.10 3.13
C GLU A 19 2.36 3.67 3.64
N LEU A 20 1.15 3.15 3.47
CA LEU A 20 0.82 1.78 3.85
C LEU A 20 1.65 0.76 3.06
N LEU A 21 1.82 0.97 1.74
CA LEU A 21 2.68 0.13 0.91
C LEU A 21 4.13 0.11 1.44
N GLY A 22 4.67 1.28 1.80
CA GLY A 22 6.00 1.40 2.38
C GLY A 22 6.15 0.59 3.67
N MET A 23 5.17 0.66 4.57
CA MET A 23 5.16 -0.13 5.82
C MET A 23 5.11 -1.63 5.56
N VAL A 24 4.24 -2.09 4.64
CA VAL A 24 4.11 -3.51 4.29
C VAL A 24 5.42 -4.03 3.70
N LEU A 25 6.06 -3.27 2.80
CA LEU A 25 7.34 -3.64 2.21
C LEU A 25 8.46 -3.71 3.25
N ALA A 26 8.50 -2.80 4.22
CA ALA A 26 9.47 -2.85 5.31
C ALA A 26 9.33 -4.13 6.14
N HIS A 27 8.09 -4.54 6.45
CA HIS A 27 7.84 -5.80 7.16
C HIS A 27 8.20 -7.03 6.34
N LEU A 28 7.92 -7.03 5.03
CA LEU A 28 8.30 -8.13 4.14
C LEU A 28 9.82 -8.25 3.99
N ASN A 29 10.53 -7.14 3.85
CA ASN A 29 12.00 -7.13 3.78
C ASN A 29 12.63 -7.66 5.09
N HIS A 30 12.07 -7.27 6.25
CA HIS A 30 12.53 -7.84 7.51
C HIS A 30 12.26 -9.34 7.60
N ALA A 31 11.08 -9.81 7.19
CA ALA A 31 10.74 -11.23 7.16
C ALA A 31 11.65 -12.04 6.22
N GLU A 32 11.99 -11.49 5.05
CA GLU A 32 12.93 -12.09 4.11
C GLU A 32 14.33 -12.23 4.72
N ALA A 33 14.82 -11.18 5.40
CA ALA A 33 16.11 -11.22 6.09
C ALA A 33 16.18 -12.29 7.19
N GLU A 34 15.06 -12.54 7.88
CA GLU A 34 14.95 -13.58 8.92
C GLU A 34 14.62 -14.97 8.35
N GLY A 35 14.37 -15.10 7.05
CA GLY A 35 13.92 -16.35 6.44
C GLY A 35 12.56 -16.82 6.93
N ASP A 36 11.68 -15.89 7.34
CA ASP A 36 10.34 -16.19 7.86
C ASP A 36 9.42 -16.73 6.74
N LEU A 37 8.89 -17.94 6.94
CA LEU A 37 7.94 -18.61 6.05
C LEU A 37 6.54 -18.70 6.67
N SER A 38 6.26 -17.92 7.71
CA SER A 38 4.98 -17.94 8.41
C SER A 38 3.83 -17.48 7.50
N PRO A 39 2.58 -17.89 7.79
CA PRO A 39 1.40 -17.43 7.06
C PRO A 39 1.24 -15.90 7.04
N ARG A 40 1.85 -15.20 8.01
CA ARG A 40 1.86 -13.73 8.06
C ARG A 40 2.51 -13.13 6.82
N VAL A 41 3.58 -13.72 6.30
CA VAL A 41 4.27 -13.24 5.09
C VAL A 41 3.34 -13.34 3.88
N ALA A 42 2.61 -14.44 3.75
CA ALA A 42 1.63 -14.60 2.68
C ALA A 42 0.51 -13.54 2.76
N THR A 43 0.02 -13.23 3.96
CA THR A 43 -0.96 -12.16 4.17
C THR A 43 -0.39 -10.79 3.79
N LEU A 44 0.84 -10.47 4.19
CA LEU A 44 1.49 -9.21 3.84
C LEU A 44 1.72 -9.07 2.33
N MET A 45 2.07 -10.16 1.64
CA MET A 45 2.16 -10.17 0.18
C MET A 45 0.81 -9.90 -0.49
N ALA A 46 -0.27 -10.51 0.00
CA ALA A 46 -1.62 -10.25 -0.52
C ALA A 46 -2.06 -8.80 -0.31
N ILE A 47 -1.78 -8.22 0.87
CA ILE A 47 -2.07 -6.81 1.15
C ILE A 47 -1.28 -5.89 0.21
N ARG A 48 0.02 -6.16 0.00
CA ARG A 48 0.85 -5.42 -0.96
C ARG A 48 0.22 -5.44 -2.35
N ASP A 49 -0.21 -6.60 -2.81
CA ASP A 49 -0.76 -6.77 -4.16
C ASP A 49 -2.09 -6.02 -4.36
N GLU A 50 -2.96 -6.02 -3.34
CA GLU A 50 -4.19 -5.23 -3.33
C GLU A 50 -3.90 -3.72 -3.43
N ILE A 51 -2.95 -3.22 -2.61
CA ILE A 51 -2.58 -1.80 -2.60
C ILE A 51 -1.99 -1.39 -3.96
N VAL A 52 -1.09 -2.20 -4.51
CA VAL A 52 -0.49 -1.94 -5.84
C VAL A 52 -1.55 -1.92 -6.93
N THR A 53 -2.56 -2.78 -6.83
CA THR A 53 -3.69 -2.79 -7.78
C THR A 53 -4.49 -1.50 -7.67
N GLY A 54 -4.90 -1.11 -6.46
CA GLY A 54 -5.64 0.14 -6.23
C GLY A 54 -4.89 1.39 -6.70
N LEU A 55 -3.56 1.45 -6.50
CA LEU A 55 -2.71 2.57 -6.94
C LEU A 55 -2.56 2.68 -8.48
N ARG A 56 -2.78 1.58 -9.22
CA ARG A 56 -2.74 1.55 -10.69
C ARG A 56 -4.07 1.93 -11.32
N GLU A 57 -5.17 1.67 -10.64
CA GLU A 57 -6.53 1.96 -11.12
C GLU A 57 -6.93 3.43 -10.88
N THR A 58 -6.19 4.16 -10.04
CA THR A 58 -6.37 5.60 -9.85
C THR A 58 -5.81 6.37 -11.07
N PRO A 59 -6.63 7.18 -11.79
CA PRO A 59 -6.19 7.96 -12.95
C PRO A 59 -5.14 9.03 -12.64
#